data_AF-A0A348MUA5-F1
#
_entry.id   AF-A0A348MUA5-F1
#
_cell.length_a   1.000
_cell.length_b   1.000
_cell.length_c   1.000
_cell.angle_alpha   90.00
_cell.angle_beta   90.00
_cell.angle_gamma   90.00
#
_symmetry.space_group_name_H-M   'P 1'
#
loop_
_entity.id
_entity.type
_entity.pdbx_description
1 polymer ?
#
loop_
_entity_poly.entity_id
_entity_poly.type
_entity_poly.pdbx_seq_one_letter_code
_entity_poly.pdbx_strand_id
1 'polypeptide(L)'
;MKNLISFDEASEKANLSCNELLFKALDKQLGLYHMSSKDKREALVPCIDGILHHASVGDFIHQYKPLLDQIEYVDVQIAQPLSLNERAIKELLVSSQFNEVELYRELAPEIDDVDFWKTEREVHDWEEDLPEYDIIKLEQIQICELELEKCLSVKGLPSKNASKDPSSTALKVVGLLMHHLSKSPKYASGDAPNKSQIKELLLGLAVELDVNNYGLSKVDERLLKQASDYLETQKN
;
A
#
# COMPACT_ATOMS: atom_id res chain seq x y z
N MET A 1 17.01 14.42 -19.24
CA MET A 1 17.17 13.25 -18.36
C MET A 1 16.46 13.55 -17.05
N LYS A 2 15.57 12.67 -16.58
CA LYS A 2 15.10 12.75 -15.19
C LYS A 2 16.32 12.52 -14.30
N ASN A 3 16.61 13.44 -13.37
CA ASN A 3 17.70 13.21 -12.43
C ASN A 3 17.19 12.22 -11.39
N LEU A 4 17.58 10.96 -11.53
CA LEU A 4 17.14 9.87 -10.67
C LEU A 4 18.21 9.65 -9.60
N ILE A 5 17.80 9.68 -8.34
CA ILE A 5 18.64 9.41 -7.18
C ILE A 5 18.20 8.10 -6.53
N SER A 6 19.12 7.44 -5.82
CA SER A 6 18.79 6.20 -5.11
C SER A 6 17.76 6.47 -4.00
N PHE A 7 17.02 5.42 -3.63
CA PHE A 7 16.02 5.52 -2.57
C PHE A 7 16.62 5.97 -1.23
N ASP A 8 17.82 5.49 -0.91
CA ASP A 8 18.55 5.85 0.31
C ASP A 8 19.01 7.31 0.28
N GLU A 9 19.54 7.79 -0.84
CA GLU A 9 19.91 9.20 -1.01
C GLU A 9 18.69 10.12 -0.88
N ALA A 10 17.55 9.72 -1.44
CA ALA A 10 16.29 10.48 -1.32
C ALA A 10 15.80 10.53 0.13
N SER A 11 15.89 9.41 0.85
CA SER A 11 15.57 9.28 2.27
C SER A 11 16.41 10.24 3.12
N GLU A 12 17.73 10.27 2.90
CA GLU A 12 18.65 11.19 3.57
C GLU A 12 18.37 12.66 3.22
N LYS A 13 18.22 12.98 1.93
CA LYS A 13 17.99 14.36 1.45
C LYS A 13 16.67 14.94 1.96
N ALA A 14 15.62 14.13 1.99
CA ALA A 14 14.31 14.51 2.53
C ALA A 14 14.25 14.37 4.07
N ASN A 15 15.23 13.69 4.67
CA ASN A 15 15.24 13.24 6.06
C ASN A 15 13.98 12.40 6.40
N LEU A 16 13.33 11.79 5.40
CA LEU A 16 12.10 11.01 5.57
C LEU A 16 12.46 9.54 5.69
N SER A 17 11.70 8.77 6.46
CA SER A 17 11.83 7.31 6.48
C SER A 17 11.42 6.71 5.13
N CYS A 18 11.89 5.49 4.84
CA CYS A 18 11.55 4.77 3.62
C CYS A 18 10.02 4.63 3.42
N ASN A 19 9.30 4.32 4.51
CA ASN A 19 7.85 4.20 4.48
C ASN A 19 7.17 5.53 4.16
N GLU A 20 7.65 6.65 4.70
CA GLU A 20 7.10 7.97 4.38
C GLU A 20 7.27 8.34 2.90
N LEU A 21 8.39 7.94 2.29
CA LEU A 21 8.58 8.11 0.83
C LEU A 21 7.61 7.24 0.03
N LEU A 22 7.42 5.98 0.41
CA LEU A 22 6.46 5.07 -0.24
C LEU A 22 5.02 5.58 -0.09
N PHE A 23 4.62 6.09 1.07
CA PHE A 23 3.30 6.70 1.26
C PHE A 23 3.12 7.95 0.39
N LYS A 24 4.15 8.80 0.27
CA LYS A 24 4.11 9.95 -0.64
C LYS A 24 3.95 9.53 -2.11
N ALA A 25 4.53 8.40 -2.49
CA ALA A 25 4.35 7.83 -3.82
C ALA A 25 2.92 7.31 -4.04
N LEU A 26 2.33 6.62 -3.04
CA LEU A 26 0.91 6.21 -3.08
C LEU A 26 -0.03 7.41 -3.19
N ASP A 27 0.28 8.51 -2.50
CA ASP A 27 -0.46 9.77 -2.58
C ASP A 27 -0.23 10.52 -3.93
N LYS A 28 0.49 9.91 -4.88
CA LYS A 28 0.86 10.47 -6.19
C LYS A 28 1.66 11.77 -6.11
N GLN A 29 2.32 12.02 -4.97
CA GLN A 29 3.17 13.20 -4.76
C GLN A 29 4.60 12.99 -5.28
N LEU A 30 4.99 11.73 -5.51
CA LEU A 30 6.34 11.34 -5.90
C LEU A 30 6.26 10.16 -6.88
N GLY A 31 6.95 10.24 -8.01
CA GLY A 31 7.14 9.10 -8.89
C GLY A 31 8.30 8.24 -8.42
N LEU A 32 8.07 6.94 -8.32
CA LEU A 32 9.11 5.93 -8.12
C LEU A 32 9.40 5.25 -9.44
N TYR A 33 10.68 4.95 -9.66
CA TYR A 33 11.16 4.38 -10.91
C TYR A 33 12.12 3.22 -10.66
N HIS A 34 12.10 2.26 -11.57
CA HIS A 34 13.12 1.23 -11.70
C HIS A 34 13.80 1.37 -13.07
N MET A 35 15.11 1.20 -13.12
CA MET A 35 15.86 1.26 -14.38
C MET A 35 15.94 -0.14 -14.97
N SER A 36 15.37 -0.35 -16.15
CA SER A 36 15.41 -1.65 -16.80
C SER A 36 16.87 -2.12 -17.03
N SER A 37 17.14 -3.37 -16.69
CA SER A 37 18.44 -4.01 -16.89
C SER A 37 18.58 -4.70 -18.25
N LYS A 38 17.48 -4.83 -19.00
CA LYS A 38 17.40 -5.65 -20.23
C LYS A 38 16.46 -5.05 -21.26
N ASP A 39 16.71 -5.39 -22.53
CA ASP A 39 15.71 -5.20 -23.59
C ASP A 39 14.70 -6.33 -23.51
N LYS A 40 13.41 -6.00 -23.59
CA LYS A 40 12.34 -7.00 -23.50
C LYS A 40 11.09 -6.53 -24.24
N ARG A 41 10.46 -7.46 -24.93
CA ARG A 41 9.08 -7.30 -25.41
C ARG A 41 8.19 -8.17 -24.54
N GLU A 42 7.14 -7.58 -23.98
CA GLU A 42 6.15 -8.29 -23.17
C GLU A 42 4.77 -8.19 -23.81
N ALA A 43 4.03 -9.30 -23.82
CA ALA A 43 2.67 -9.37 -24.31
C ALA A 43 1.69 -9.19 -23.14
N LEU A 44 0.81 -8.20 -23.27
CA LEU A 44 -0.21 -7.87 -22.28
C LEU A 44 -1.59 -8.18 -22.86
N VAL A 45 -2.37 -8.91 -22.08
CA VAL A 45 -3.74 -9.32 -22.41
C VAL A 45 -4.70 -8.47 -21.59
N PRO A 46 -5.58 -7.68 -22.23
CA PRO A 46 -6.60 -6.93 -21.52
C PRO A 46 -7.64 -7.89 -20.94
N CYS A 47 -8.07 -7.61 -19.71
CA CYS A 47 -8.99 -8.45 -18.96
C CYS A 47 -10.16 -7.61 -18.44
N ILE A 48 -11.36 -8.18 -18.55
CA ILE A 48 -12.59 -7.64 -17.96
C ILE A 48 -12.95 -8.48 -16.75
N ASP A 49 -13.25 -7.83 -15.63
CA ASP A 49 -13.71 -8.50 -14.41
C ASP A 49 -15.03 -9.23 -14.66
N GLY A 50 -15.04 -10.50 -14.26
CA GLY A 50 -16.22 -11.33 -14.24
C GLY A 50 -17.05 -11.10 -12.97
N ILE A 51 -18.24 -11.71 -12.95
CA ILE A 51 -19.05 -11.71 -11.73
C ILE A 51 -18.32 -12.56 -10.68
N LEU A 52 -18.17 -12.01 -9.46
CA LEU A 52 -17.63 -12.75 -8.33
C LEU A 52 -18.56 -13.92 -7.99
N HIS A 53 -18.08 -15.14 -8.22
CA HIS A 53 -18.79 -16.35 -7.85
C HIS A 53 -18.16 -16.96 -6.60
N HIS A 54 -19.01 -17.25 -5.61
CA HIS A 54 -18.62 -18.01 -4.43
C HIS A 54 -18.30 -19.44 -4.82
N ALA A 55 -17.07 -19.87 -4.54
CA ALA A 55 -16.66 -21.27 -4.67
C ALA A 55 -16.94 -22.04 -3.38
N SER A 56 -16.76 -21.38 -2.24
CA SER A 56 -17.03 -21.89 -0.89
C SER A 56 -17.39 -20.72 0.05
N VAL A 57 -17.70 -20.98 1.33
CA VAL A 57 -17.90 -19.92 2.32
C VAL A 57 -16.56 -19.25 2.63
N GLY A 58 -16.36 -18.05 2.11
CA GLY A 58 -15.13 -17.26 2.30
C GLY A 58 -14.20 -17.22 1.09
N ASP A 59 -14.29 -18.20 0.19
CA ASP A 59 -13.47 -18.23 -1.02
C ASP A 59 -14.21 -17.66 -2.24
N PHE A 60 -13.58 -16.67 -2.87
CA PHE A 60 -14.00 -16.11 -4.14
C PHE A 60 -13.06 -16.59 -5.23
N ILE A 61 -13.62 -17.13 -6.32
CA ILE A 61 -12.84 -17.30 -7.55
C ILE A 61 -12.91 -15.96 -8.27
N HIS A 62 -11.74 -15.33 -8.45
CA HIS A 62 -11.61 -14.18 -9.32
C HIS A 62 -11.80 -14.67 -10.77
N GLN A 63 -13.02 -14.50 -11.27
CA GLN A 63 -13.34 -14.78 -12.66
C GLN A 63 -13.07 -13.52 -13.48
N TYR A 64 -12.48 -13.70 -14.65
CA TYR A 64 -12.25 -12.62 -15.60
C TYR A 64 -12.34 -13.16 -17.01
N LYS A 65 -12.62 -12.28 -17.96
CA LYS A 65 -12.63 -12.57 -19.39
C LYS A 65 -11.40 -11.97 -20.04
N PRO A 66 -10.41 -12.79 -20.47
CA PRO A 66 -9.30 -12.29 -21.27
C PRO A 66 -9.76 -11.97 -22.70
N LEU A 67 -9.34 -10.82 -23.22
CA LEU A 67 -9.58 -10.38 -24.60
C LEU A 67 -8.38 -10.76 -25.48
N LEU A 68 -8.27 -12.05 -25.80
CA LEU A 68 -7.13 -12.61 -26.56
C LEU A 68 -7.00 -12.09 -27.99
N ASP A 69 -8.05 -11.46 -28.52
CA ASP A 69 -8.06 -10.79 -29.83
C ASP A 69 -7.49 -9.36 -29.78
N GLN A 70 -7.21 -8.83 -28.59
CA GLN A 70 -6.77 -7.45 -28.35
C GLN A 70 -5.42 -7.40 -27.59
N ILE A 71 -4.55 -8.39 -27.82
CA ILE A 71 -3.22 -8.43 -27.19
C ILE A 71 -2.40 -7.23 -27.63
N GLU A 72 -1.80 -6.56 -26.65
CA GLU A 72 -0.91 -5.43 -26.87
C GLU A 72 0.53 -5.80 -26.48
N TYR A 73 1.50 -5.25 -27.20
CA TYR A 73 2.92 -5.50 -26.94
C TYR A 73 3.60 -4.24 -26.44
N VAL A 74 4.28 -4.36 -25.30
CA VAL A 74 5.10 -3.30 -24.74
C VAL A 74 6.58 -3.62 -24.93
N ASP A 75 7.32 -2.64 -25.46
CA ASP A 75 8.76 -2.74 -25.67
C ASP A 75 9.47 -1.95 -24.57
N VAL A 76 10.35 -2.65 -23.86
CA VAL A 76 11.23 -2.11 -22.82
C VAL A 76 12.66 -2.13 -23.33
N GLN A 77 13.35 -1.00 -23.18
CA GLN A 77 14.76 -0.87 -23.52
C GLN A 77 15.64 -0.88 -22.27
N ILE A 78 16.88 -1.34 -22.40
CA ILE A 78 17.88 -1.24 -21.35
C ILE A 78 18.07 0.22 -20.92
N ALA A 79 18.20 0.42 -19.61
CA ALA A 79 18.26 1.72 -18.96
C ALA A 79 17.02 2.62 -19.21
N GLN A 80 15.90 2.07 -19.67
CA GLN A 80 14.63 2.78 -19.65
C GLN A 80 14.14 2.93 -18.21
N PRO A 81 13.78 4.15 -17.76
CA PRO A 81 13.12 4.35 -16.48
C PRO A 81 11.65 3.91 -16.57
N LEU A 82 11.29 2.90 -15.78
CA LEU A 82 9.94 2.34 -15.69
C LEU A 82 9.28 2.84 -14.40
N SER A 83 8.10 3.44 -14.50
CA SER A 83 7.33 3.89 -13.33
C SER A 83 6.72 2.72 -12.58
N LEU A 84 6.65 2.83 -11.26
CA LEU A 84 5.97 1.85 -10.43
C LEU A 84 4.47 2.17 -10.35
N ASN A 85 3.65 1.14 -10.51
CA ASN A 85 2.21 1.21 -10.29
C ASN A 85 1.85 1.14 -8.79
N GLU A 86 0.58 1.38 -8.45
CA GLU A 86 0.13 1.37 -7.05
C GLU A 86 0.34 0.01 -6.36
N ARG A 87 0.20 -1.09 -7.11
CA ARG A 87 0.36 -2.46 -6.58
C ARG A 87 1.81 -2.74 -6.19
N ALA A 88 2.76 -2.41 -7.05
CA ALA A 88 4.19 -2.51 -6.77
C ALA A 88 4.59 -1.71 -5.52
N ILE A 89 4.06 -0.48 -5.36
CA ILE A 89 4.33 0.35 -4.18
C ILE A 89 3.78 -0.29 -2.89
N LYS A 90 2.57 -0.86 -2.95
CA LYS A 90 1.99 -1.61 -1.81
C LYS A 90 2.80 -2.86 -1.47
N GLU A 91 3.27 -3.61 -2.47
CA GLU A 91 4.11 -4.79 -2.26
C GLU A 91 5.48 -4.41 -1.66
N LEU A 92 6.08 -3.28 -2.06
CA LEU A 92 7.28 -2.72 -1.41
C LEU A 92 7.03 -2.36 0.06
N LEU A 93 5.88 -1.79 0.40
CA LEU A 93 5.54 -1.48 1.80
C LEU A 93 5.42 -2.72 2.68
N VAL A 94 4.85 -3.81 2.13
CA VAL A 94 4.57 -5.03 2.90
C VAL A 94 5.78 -5.97 2.93
N SER A 95 6.48 -6.11 1.80
CA SER A 95 7.50 -7.15 1.61
C SER A 95 8.87 -6.63 1.17
N SER A 96 9.02 -5.31 0.98
CA SER A 96 10.27 -4.67 0.50
C SER A 96 10.73 -5.13 -0.89
N GLN A 97 9.87 -5.85 -1.62
CA GLN A 97 10.10 -6.30 -2.98
C GLN A 97 8.77 -6.44 -3.72
N PHE A 98 8.82 -6.52 -5.05
CA PHE A 98 7.65 -6.80 -5.89
C PHE A 98 8.08 -7.53 -7.17
N ASN A 99 7.11 -8.08 -7.90
CA ASN A 99 7.39 -8.77 -9.14
C ASN A 99 7.56 -7.79 -10.31
N GLU A 100 8.62 -7.98 -11.12
CA GLU A 100 8.94 -7.14 -12.28
C GLU A 100 7.76 -6.95 -13.25
N VAL A 101 6.84 -7.92 -13.33
CA VAL A 101 5.64 -7.86 -14.17
C VAL A 101 4.82 -6.57 -13.97
N GLU A 102 4.80 -6.04 -12.76
CA GLU A 102 4.04 -4.82 -12.44
C GLU A 102 4.55 -3.60 -13.21
N LEU A 103 5.85 -3.56 -13.55
CA LEU A 103 6.42 -2.48 -14.36
C LEU A 103 5.89 -2.49 -15.79
N TYR A 104 5.63 -3.67 -16.35
CA TYR A 104 5.13 -3.79 -17.71
C TYR A 104 3.66 -3.44 -17.79
N ARG A 105 2.87 -3.79 -16.77
CA ARG A 105 1.45 -3.41 -16.70
C ARG A 105 1.25 -1.90 -16.66
N GLU A 106 2.17 -1.16 -16.04
CA GLU A 106 2.13 0.31 -16.04
C GLU A 106 2.36 0.92 -17.43
N LEU A 107 2.99 0.18 -18.35
CA LEU A 107 3.18 0.59 -19.74
C LEU A 107 1.98 0.25 -20.64
N ALA A 108 0.97 -0.45 -20.12
CA ALA A 108 -0.18 -0.86 -20.91
C ALA A 108 -0.95 0.37 -21.41
N PRO A 109 -1.46 0.34 -22.66
CA PRO A 109 -2.28 1.43 -23.17
C PRO A 109 -3.61 1.51 -22.41
N GLU A 110 -4.16 2.71 -22.30
CA GLU A 110 -5.54 2.90 -21.84
C GLU A 110 -6.49 2.47 -22.97
N ILE A 111 -7.32 1.45 -22.71
CA ILE A 111 -8.35 0.96 -23.61
C ILE A 111 -9.69 1.02 -22.88
N ASP A 112 -10.74 1.44 -23.57
CA ASP A 112 -12.10 1.47 -23.03
C ASP A 112 -12.58 0.05 -22.69
N ASP A 113 -13.41 -0.07 -21.65
CA ASP A 113 -14.02 -1.33 -21.20
C ASP A 113 -13.02 -2.43 -20.77
N VAL A 114 -11.80 -2.06 -20.38
CA VAL A 114 -10.80 -2.96 -19.78
C VAL A 114 -10.62 -2.61 -18.30
N ASP A 115 -10.70 -3.61 -17.43
CA ASP A 115 -10.57 -3.42 -15.97
C ASP A 115 -9.11 -3.55 -15.51
N PHE A 116 -8.36 -4.48 -16.09
CA PHE A 116 -6.95 -4.71 -15.76
C PHE A 116 -6.19 -5.46 -16.85
N TRP A 117 -4.86 -5.54 -16.69
CA TRP A 117 -3.96 -6.22 -17.61
C TRP A 117 -3.28 -7.41 -16.94
N LYS A 118 -3.19 -8.53 -17.67
CA LYS A 118 -2.36 -9.69 -17.33
C LYS A 118 -1.33 -9.93 -18.41
N THR A 119 -0.25 -10.63 -18.09
CA THR A 119 0.62 -11.12 -19.17
C THR A 119 0.01 -12.35 -19.83
N GLU A 120 0.39 -12.60 -21.07
CA GLU A 120 -0.02 -13.81 -21.80
C GLU A 120 0.30 -15.09 -20.99
N ARG A 121 1.44 -15.09 -20.27
CA ARG A 121 1.88 -16.18 -19.40
C ARG A 121 0.89 -16.46 -18.27
N GLU A 122 0.38 -15.41 -17.63
CA GLU A 122 -0.58 -15.51 -16.52
C GLU A 122 -1.98 -15.92 -16.98
N VAL A 123 -2.35 -15.63 -18.23
CA VAL A 123 -3.65 -16.01 -18.79
C VAL A 123 -3.67 -17.47 -19.21
N HIS A 124 -2.60 -17.93 -19.84
CA HIS A 124 -2.52 -19.28 -20.37
C HIS A 124 -1.99 -20.31 -19.37
N ASP A 125 -1.57 -19.87 -18.18
CA ASP A 125 -0.93 -20.71 -17.16
C ASP A 125 0.14 -21.61 -17.81
N TRP A 126 1.03 -20.98 -18.59
CA TRP A 126 2.01 -21.70 -19.40
C TRP A 126 2.88 -22.59 -18.50
N GLU A 127 2.61 -23.90 -18.53
CA GLU A 127 3.30 -24.93 -17.73
C GLU A 127 4.77 -25.17 -18.17
N GLU A 128 5.33 -24.40 -19.12
CA GLU A 128 6.64 -24.69 -19.74
C GLU A 128 7.67 -23.55 -19.66
N ASP A 129 8.85 -23.86 -19.08
CA ASP A 129 10.24 -23.40 -19.28
C ASP A 129 10.57 -21.91 -19.51
N LEU A 130 9.62 -20.99 -19.40
CA LEU A 130 9.93 -19.58 -19.49
C LEU A 130 10.60 -19.09 -18.19
N PRO A 131 11.65 -18.25 -18.28
CA PRO A 131 12.26 -17.68 -17.11
C PRO A 131 11.24 -16.86 -16.34
N GLU A 132 11.19 -17.08 -15.03
CA GLU A 132 10.40 -16.29 -14.09
C GLU A 132 10.74 -14.80 -14.21
N TYR A 133 9.75 -13.95 -13.90
CA TYR A 133 10.01 -12.52 -13.78
C TYR A 133 10.94 -12.25 -12.61
N ASP A 134 11.81 -11.26 -12.77
CA ASP A 134 12.74 -10.90 -11.70
C ASP A 134 11.98 -10.33 -10.50
N ILE A 135 12.55 -10.51 -9.31
CA ILE A 135 12.06 -9.85 -8.09
C ILE A 135 12.85 -8.55 -7.92
N ILE A 136 12.14 -7.43 -7.92
CA ILE A 136 12.72 -6.10 -7.77
C ILE A 136 12.65 -5.71 -6.30
N LYS A 137 13.79 -5.30 -5.74
CA LYS A 137 13.90 -4.91 -4.34
C LYS A 137 13.93 -3.40 -4.15
N LEU A 138 13.62 -2.96 -2.93
CA LEU A 138 13.59 -1.54 -2.58
C LEU A 138 14.89 -0.79 -2.91
N GLU A 139 16.06 -1.44 -2.77
CA GLU A 139 17.36 -0.80 -3.04
C GLU A 139 17.59 -0.49 -4.52
N GLN A 140 16.80 -1.12 -5.41
CA GLN A 140 16.86 -0.90 -6.85
C GLN A 140 15.90 0.19 -7.32
N ILE A 141 15.19 0.83 -6.39
CA ILE A 141 14.22 1.88 -6.68
C ILE A 141 14.90 3.24 -6.64
N GLN A 142 14.48 4.08 -7.58
CA GLN A 142 14.99 5.42 -7.77
C GLN A 142 13.86 6.43 -7.74
N ILE A 143 14.21 7.64 -7.32
CA ILE A 143 13.28 8.75 -7.17
C ILE A 143 13.74 9.90 -8.07
N CYS A 144 12.79 10.56 -8.73
CA CYS A 144 13.06 11.80 -9.45
C CYS A 144 13.37 12.93 -8.46
N GLU A 145 14.60 13.41 -8.46
CA GLU A 145 15.09 14.43 -7.53
C GLU A 145 14.26 15.72 -7.62
N LEU A 146 13.87 16.13 -8.83
CA LEU A 146 13.04 17.31 -9.05
C LEU A 146 11.63 17.17 -8.47
N GLU A 147 11.07 15.96 -8.49
CA GLU A 147 9.76 15.68 -7.87
C GLU A 147 9.89 15.65 -6.35
N LEU A 148 10.98 15.10 -5.82
CA LEU A 148 11.27 15.13 -4.39
C LEU A 148 11.40 16.58 -3.89
N GLU A 149 12.15 17.42 -4.58
CA GLU A 149 12.32 18.83 -4.22
C GLU A 149 10.99 19.59 -4.27
N LYS A 150 10.15 19.33 -5.28
CA LYS A 150 8.78 19.89 -5.33
C LYS A 150 7.94 19.42 -4.16
N CYS A 151 7.96 18.12 -3.85
CA CYS A 151 7.23 17.52 -2.74
C CYS A 151 7.65 18.14 -1.39
N LEU A 152 8.95 18.45 -1.22
CA LEU A 152 9.50 19.13 -0.04
C LEU A 152 9.20 20.64 -0.03
N SER A 153 9.11 21.28 -1.20
CA SER A 153 8.88 22.72 -1.36
C SER A 153 7.42 23.12 -1.18
N VAL A 154 6.48 22.20 -1.36
CA VAL A 154 5.08 22.38 -0.93
C VAL A 154 5.07 22.41 0.59
N LYS A 155 5.40 23.58 1.14
CA LYS A 155 5.33 23.93 2.56
C LYS A 155 3.89 23.84 3.03
N GLY A 156 3.50 22.62 3.36
CA GLY A 156 2.27 22.27 4.05
C GLY A 156 2.40 20.94 4.80
N LEU A 157 3.61 20.41 4.97
CA LEU A 157 3.82 19.26 5.86
C LEU A 157 4.33 19.71 7.24
N PRO A 158 3.71 19.20 8.31
CA PRO A 158 4.09 19.52 9.67
C PRO A 158 5.50 19.00 9.95
N SER A 159 6.27 19.86 10.60
CA SER A 159 7.59 19.58 11.17
C SER A 159 7.62 18.24 11.92
N LYS A 160 8.74 17.54 11.78
CA LYS A 160 9.10 16.22 12.36
C LYS A 160 9.02 16.08 13.88
N ASN A 161 8.47 17.05 14.60
CA ASN A 161 8.19 16.98 16.04
C ASN A 161 6.77 17.43 16.42
N ALA A 162 5.92 17.78 15.45
CA ALA A 162 4.51 17.90 15.73
C ALA A 162 3.97 16.48 15.69
N SER A 163 3.82 15.86 16.85
CA SER A 163 2.91 14.73 16.96
C SER A 163 1.58 15.21 16.38
N LYS A 164 1.24 14.79 15.15
CA LYS A 164 -0.02 15.20 14.52
C LYS A 164 -1.08 14.81 15.53
N ASP A 165 -1.72 15.81 16.13
CA ASP A 165 -2.84 15.52 17.00
C ASP A 165 -3.81 14.72 16.14
N PRO A 166 -4.21 13.53 16.61
CA PRO A 166 -5.10 12.67 15.83
C PRO A 166 -6.33 13.47 15.42
N SER A 167 -6.77 13.30 14.17
CA SER A 167 -7.93 14.04 13.67
C SER A 167 -9.11 13.81 14.61
N SER A 168 -9.91 14.84 14.88
CA SER A 168 -11.08 14.73 15.76
C SER A 168 -12.02 13.60 15.31
N THR A 169 -12.09 13.35 14.00
CA THR A 169 -12.79 12.20 13.40
C THR A 169 -12.18 10.86 13.81
N ALA A 170 -10.85 10.71 13.72
CA ALA A 170 -10.16 9.49 14.14
C ALA A 170 -10.32 9.25 15.65
N LEU A 171 -10.19 10.30 16.47
CA LEU A 171 -10.45 10.23 17.91
C LEU A 171 -11.90 9.82 18.22
N LYS A 172 -12.87 10.34 17.47
CA LYS A 172 -14.28 9.98 17.61
C LYS A 172 -14.53 8.53 17.24
N VAL A 173 -13.97 8.04 16.13
CA VAL A 173 -14.13 6.65 15.68
C VAL A 173 -13.50 5.68 16.69
N VAL A 174 -12.25 5.93 17.10
CA VAL A 174 -11.55 5.12 18.10
C VAL A 174 -12.30 5.14 19.43
N GLY A 175 -12.74 6.33 19.88
CA GLY A 175 -13.52 6.46 21.10
C GLY A 175 -14.85 5.69 21.04
N LEU A 176 -15.61 5.80 19.95
CA LEU A 176 -16.88 5.09 19.78
C LEU A 176 -16.68 3.57 19.76
N LEU A 177 -15.61 3.10 19.13
CA LEU A 177 -15.21 1.70 19.15
C LEU A 177 -14.90 1.23 20.57
N MET A 178 -14.10 2.01 21.33
CA MET A 178 -13.80 1.74 22.74
C MET A 178 -15.08 1.70 23.60
N HIS A 179 -16.03 2.62 23.38
CA HIS A 179 -17.31 2.67 24.08
C HIS A 179 -18.27 1.54 23.71
N HIS A 180 -18.15 1.01 22.49
CA HIS A 180 -18.90 -0.17 22.10
C HIS A 180 -18.32 -1.43 22.75
N LEU A 181 -16.99 -1.56 22.73
CA LEU A 181 -16.27 -2.67 23.34
C LEU A 181 -16.45 -2.71 24.86
N SER A 182 -16.52 -1.55 25.53
CA SER A 182 -16.82 -1.47 26.97
C SER A 182 -18.18 -1.98 27.37
N LYS A 183 -19.14 -1.98 26.44
CA LYS A 183 -20.51 -2.49 26.65
C LYS A 183 -20.67 -3.94 26.20
N SER A 184 -19.63 -4.55 25.62
CA SER A 184 -19.69 -5.94 25.18
C SER A 184 -19.70 -6.88 26.39
N PRO A 185 -20.66 -7.84 26.47
CA PRO A 185 -20.82 -8.74 27.63
C PRO A 185 -19.58 -9.58 27.94
N LYS A 186 -18.73 -9.84 26.95
CA LYS A 186 -17.49 -10.61 27.09
C LYS A 186 -16.41 -9.87 27.90
N TYR A 187 -16.53 -8.54 28.01
CA TYR A 187 -15.51 -7.65 28.59
C TYR A 187 -16.05 -6.69 29.66
N ALA A 188 -17.36 -6.75 29.93
CA ALA A 188 -18.02 -5.97 30.99
C ALA A 188 -17.83 -6.65 32.37
N SER A 189 -16.62 -6.59 32.93
CA SER A 189 -16.42 -6.86 34.36
C SER A 189 -16.16 -5.55 35.10
N GLY A 190 -17.22 -4.94 35.66
CA GLY A 190 -17.13 -3.67 36.37
C GLY A 190 -17.19 -2.42 35.46
N ASP A 191 -17.42 -1.26 36.08
CA ASP A 191 -17.64 0.03 35.39
C ASP A 191 -16.48 0.40 34.46
N ALA A 192 -16.73 0.20 33.15
CA ALA A 192 -15.86 0.52 32.01
C ALA A 192 -14.44 -0.12 32.03
N PRO A 193 -14.01 -0.78 30.93
CA PRO A 193 -12.67 -1.33 30.85
C PRO A 193 -11.63 -0.20 30.91
N ASN A 194 -10.62 -0.40 31.74
CA ASN A 194 -9.51 0.53 31.85
C ASN A 194 -8.58 0.43 30.63
N LYS A 195 -7.69 1.42 30.47
CA LYS A 195 -6.81 1.56 29.30
C LYS A 195 -5.97 0.31 29.01
N SER A 196 -5.55 -0.41 30.05
CA SER A 196 -4.78 -1.65 29.93
C SER A 196 -5.61 -2.79 29.36
N GLN A 197 -6.88 -2.91 29.78
CA GLN A 197 -7.80 -3.93 29.26
C GLN A 197 -8.14 -3.70 27.78
N ILE A 198 -8.26 -2.43 27.36
CA ILE A 198 -8.50 -2.09 25.94
C ILE A 198 -7.28 -2.40 25.07
N LYS A 199 -6.08 -2.15 25.59
CA LYS A 199 -4.82 -2.51 24.91
C LYS A 199 -4.69 -4.01 24.71
N GLU A 200 -4.95 -4.81 25.75
CA GLU A 200 -4.93 -6.27 25.67
C GLU A 200 -5.96 -6.79 24.67
N LEU A 201 -7.13 -6.17 24.59
CA LEU A 201 -8.16 -6.50 23.60
C LEU A 201 -7.71 -6.22 22.16
N LEU A 202 -7.10 -5.06 21.91
CA LEU A 202 -6.59 -4.71 20.58
C LEU A 202 -5.45 -5.65 20.15
N LEU A 203 -4.56 -6.00 21.08
CA LEU A 203 -3.51 -6.99 20.84
C LEU A 203 -4.10 -8.38 20.57
N GLY A 204 -5.14 -8.77 21.30
CA GLY A 204 -5.86 -10.03 21.09
C GLY A 204 -6.54 -10.09 19.71
N LEU A 205 -7.20 -9.01 19.29
CA LEU A 205 -7.81 -8.89 17.96
C LEU A 205 -6.77 -8.89 16.84
N ALA A 206 -5.62 -8.23 17.04
CA ALA A 206 -4.53 -8.24 16.08
C ALA A 206 -4.00 -9.67 15.87
N VAL A 207 -3.90 -10.46 16.94
CA VAL A 207 -3.54 -11.88 16.85
C VAL A 207 -4.65 -12.71 16.19
N GLU A 208 -5.92 -12.48 16.54
CA GLU A 208 -7.07 -13.21 15.97
C GLU A 208 -7.24 -12.97 14.46
N LEU A 209 -6.93 -11.76 14.01
CA LEU A 209 -7.10 -11.33 12.61
C LEU A 209 -5.79 -11.37 11.79
N ASP A 210 -4.72 -11.94 12.36
CA ASP A 210 -3.37 -12.01 11.75
C ASP A 210 -2.83 -10.64 11.26
N VAL A 211 -3.11 -9.59 12.04
CA VAL A 211 -2.66 -8.23 11.80
C VAL A 211 -1.38 -7.95 12.58
N ASN A 212 -0.37 -7.39 11.90
CA ASN A 212 0.89 -7.03 12.52
C ASN A 212 0.69 -6.08 13.72
N ASN A 213 1.20 -6.48 14.88
CA ASN A 213 1.05 -5.77 16.14
C ASN A 213 2.18 -4.76 16.44
N TYR A 214 3.13 -4.58 15.51
CA TYR A 214 4.24 -3.65 15.64
C TYR A 214 3.77 -2.19 15.67
N GLY A 215 4.04 -1.49 16.77
CA GLY A 215 3.64 -0.10 16.99
C GLY A 215 2.71 0.12 18.18
N LEU A 216 1.88 -0.88 18.52
CA LEU A 216 0.81 -0.85 19.53
C LEU A 216 1.23 -0.53 20.99
N SER A 217 2.53 -0.41 21.27
CA SER A 217 3.04 -0.53 22.65
C SER A 217 3.27 0.77 23.40
N LYS A 218 3.44 1.94 22.75
CA LYS A 218 3.76 3.22 23.44
C LYS A 218 3.18 4.51 22.84
N VAL A 219 3.16 4.66 21.51
CA VAL A 219 2.56 5.86 20.87
C VAL A 219 1.03 5.83 21.00
N ASP A 220 0.45 4.63 21.07
CA ASP A 220 -0.99 4.41 21.09
C ASP A 220 -1.66 4.61 22.46
N GLU A 221 -0.95 4.50 23.58
CA GLU A 221 -1.52 4.84 24.90
C GLU A 221 -1.91 6.33 24.99
N ARG A 222 -1.14 7.18 24.29
CA ARG A 222 -1.44 8.61 24.18
C ARG A 222 -2.67 8.86 23.30
N LEU A 223 -2.80 8.15 22.18
CA LEU A 223 -3.94 8.25 21.26
C LEU A 223 -5.23 7.72 21.90
N LEU A 224 -5.16 6.59 22.59
CA LEU A 224 -6.29 6.02 23.34
C LEU A 224 -6.75 6.95 24.47
N LYS A 225 -5.80 7.60 25.16
CA LYS A 225 -6.12 8.65 26.15
C LYS A 225 -6.82 9.85 25.48
N GLN A 226 -6.25 10.38 24.38
CA GLN A 226 -6.83 11.51 23.66
C GLN A 226 -8.24 11.20 23.12
N ALA A 227 -8.50 9.96 22.68
CA ALA A 227 -9.81 9.53 22.20
C ALA A 227 -10.86 9.45 23.32
N SER A 228 -10.45 8.91 24.48
CA SER A 228 -11.31 8.84 25.67
C SER A 228 -11.65 10.24 26.20
N ASP A 229 -10.64 11.09 26.37
CA ASP A 229 -10.81 12.46 26.86
C ASP A 229 -11.69 13.26 25.87
N TYR A 230 -11.51 13.08 24.56
CA TYR A 230 -12.36 13.70 23.54
C TYR A 230 -13.82 13.27 23.63
N LEU A 231 -14.12 11.98 23.83
CA LEU A 231 -15.50 11.53 24.00
C LEU A 231 -16.18 12.13 25.24
N GLU A 232 -15.46 12.30 26.34
CA GLU A 232 -16.00 12.95 27.54
C GLU A 232 -16.41 14.39 27.27
N THR A 233 -15.63 15.13 26.46
CA THR A 233 -15.98 16.50 26.04
C THR A 233 -17.18 16.59 25.09
N GLN A 234 -17.61 15.47 24.50
CA GLN A 234 -18.75 15.41 23.57
C GLN A 234 -20.05 14.90 24.23
N LYS A 235 -20.02 14.51 25.51
CA LYS A 235 -21.22 14.11 26.26
C LYS A 235 -21.96 15.37 26.73
N ASN A 236 -23.11 15.64 26.11
CA ASN A 236 -24.14 16.54 26.63
C ASN A 236 -25.13 15.76 27.49
#